data_AF-D7E9R2-F1
#
_entry.id   AF-D7E9R2-F1
#
_cell.length_a   1.000
_cell.length_b   1.000
_cell.length_c   1.000
_cell.angle_alpha   90.00
_cell.angle_beta   90.00
_cell.angle_gamma   90.00
#
_symmetry.space_group_name_H-M   'P 1'
#
loop_
_entity.id
_entity.type
_entity.pdbx_description
1 polymer ?
#
loop_
_entity_poly.entity_id
_entity_poly.type
_entity_poly.pdbx_seq_one_letter_code
_entity_poly.pdbx_strand_id
1 'polypeptide(L)'
;MGEDNKGIYILLLALVGTLAVLSPFLYDAYVKTTDDYYVSAHLSDITPNDYTGISDEDLDKHPKLKEALDKTDIVELTESEYSKIDEFLAEGDDGITYIKYKDDYYGIWLQHIVR
;
A
#
# COMPACT_ATOMS: atom_id res chain seq x y z
N MET A 1 6.24 -41.94 42.76
CA MET A 1 5.34 -40.97 42.09
C MET A 1 6.10 -39.65 41.96
N GLY A 2 6.74 -39.42 40.82
CA GLY A 2 7.59 -38.23 40.64
C GLY A 2 8.41 -38.19 39.35
N GLU A 3 8.09 -39.02 38.34
CA GLU A 3 8.81 -39.04 37.06
C GLU A 3 7.98 -38.49 35.89
N ASP A 4 6.68 -38.26 36.06
CA ASP A 4 5.78 -37.94 34.95
C ASP A 4 5.78 -36.47 34.53
N ASN A 5 6.37 -35.58 35.33
CA ASN A 5 6.33 -34.14 35.07
C ASN A 5 7.56 -33.58 34.33
N LYS A 6 8.69 -34.30 34.29
CA LYS A 6 9.94 -33.77 33.70
C LYS A 6 9.80 -33.51 32.19
N GLY A 7 9.08 -34.38 31.47
CA GLY A 7 8.82 -34.20 30.05
C GLY A 7 7.95 -32.97 29.76
N ILE A 8 6.97 -32.69 30.62
CA ILE A 8 6.07 -31.53 30.50
C ILE A 8 6.83 -30.22 30.73
N TYR A 9 7.75 -30.18 31.71
CA TYR A 9 8.59 -29.00 31.95
C TYR A 9 9.56 -28.70 30.80
N ILE A 10 10.16 -29.73 30.20
CA ILE A 10 11.04 -29.56 29.04
C ILE A 10 10.23 -29.03 27.84
N LEU A 11 9.00 -29.51 27.64
CA LEU A 11 8.11 -29.06 26.57
C LEU A 11 7.66 -27.60 26.77
N LEU A 12 7.35 -27.20 28.01
CA LEU A 12 7.00 -25.82 28.36
C LEU A 12 8.20 -24.87 28.18
N LEU A 13 9.40 -25.27 28.60
CA LEU A 13 10.61 -24.47 28.41
C LEU A 13 10.97 -24.32 26.92
N ALA A 14 10.79 -25.37 26.12
CA ALA A 14 10.97 -25.30 24.68
C ALA A 14 9.97 -24.36 24.00
N LEU A 15 8.70 -24.36 24.43
CA LEU A 15 7.64 -23.48 23.92
C LEU A 15 7.90 -22.01 24.28
N VAL A 16 8.31 -21.74 25.53
CA VAL A 16 8.67 -20.38 25.97
C VAL A 16 9.93 -19.89 25.24
N GLY A 17 10.90 -20.78 25.02
CA GLY A 17 12.11 -20.49 24.24
C GLY A 17 11.81 -20.13 22.79
N THR A 18 10.96 -20.90 22.10
CA THR A 18 10.54 -20.59 20.72
C THR A 18 9.72 -19.30 20.63
N LEU A 19 8.80 -19.06 21.57
CA LEU A 19 8.06 -17.81 21.63
C LEU A 19 8.98 -16.60 21.86
N ALA A 20 9.98 -16.71 22.74
CA ALA A 20 10.94 -15.63 23.00
C ALA A 20 11.86 -15.34 21.80
N VAL A 21 12.24 -16.36 21.03
CA VAL A 21 13.02 -16.19 19.79
C VAL A 21 12.18 -15.58 18.66
N LEU A 22 10.88 -15.88 18.61
CA LEU A 22 9.96 -15.31 17.62
C LEU A 22 9.39 -13.93 18.03
N SER A 23 9.49 -13.55 19.30
CA SER A 23 8.95 -12.29 19.83
C SER A 23 9.52 -11.04 19.13
N PRO A 24 10.83 -10.93 18.84
CA PRO A 24 11.37 -9.78 18.11
C PRO A 24 10.86 -9.72 16.67
N PHE A 25 10.68 -10.87 16.00
CA PHE A 25 10.14 -10.94 14.64
C PHE A 25 8.64 -10.63 14.60
N LEU A 26 7.89 -11.02 15.63
CA LEU A 26 6.49 -10.65 15.80
C LEU A 26 6.34 -9.18 16.15
N TYR A 27 7.28 -8.60 16.91
CA TYR A 27 7.31 -7.17 17.21
C TYR A 27 7.66 -6.35 15.97
N ASP A 28 8.63 -6.75 15.14
CA ASP A 28 8.91 -6.10 13.85
C ASP A 28 7.73 -6.21 12.87
N ALA A 29 6.99 -7.33 12.88
CA ALA A 29 5.76 -7.48 12.10
C ALA A 29 4.58 -6.67 12.68
N TYR A 30 4.59 -6.37 13.98
CA TYR A 30 3.56 -5.57 14.67
C TYR A 30 3.86 -4.06 14.64
N VAL A 31 5.15 -3.71 14.57
CA VAL A 31 5.69 -2.34 14.50
C VAL A 31 5.96 -1.92 13.04
N LYS A 32 5.53 -2.72 12.06
CA LYS A 32 5.17 -2.21 10.73
C LYS A 32 3.96 -1.27 10.86
N THR A 33 4.26 -0.04 11.30
CA THR A 33 3.84 1.22 10.69
C THR A 33 2.38 1.28 10.27
N THR A 34 1.58 1.96 11.09
CA THR A 34 0.23 2.46 10.77
C THR A 34 0.30 3.60 9.76
N ASP A 35 1.04 3.39 8.68
CA ASP A 35 1.14 4.34 7.58
C ASP A 35 -0.08 4.15 6.71
N ASP A 36 -0.81 5.24 6.48
CA ASP A 36 -1.97 5.22 5.59
C ASP A 36 -1.54 5.70 4.21
N TYR A 37 -1.91 4.96 3.16
CA TYR A 37 -1.58 5.27 1.78
C TYR A 37 -2.86 5.50 0.98
N TYR A 38 -2.88 6.53 0.14
CA TYR A 38 -4.06 6.89 -0.66
C TYR A 38 -3.68 7.29 -2.09
N VAL A 39 -4.60 7.03 -3.01
CA VAL A 39 -4.63 7.67 -4.34
C VAL A 39 -5.94 8.44 -4.48
N SER A 40 -5.85 9.65 -4.99
CA SER A 40 -6.99 10.46 -5.35
C SER A 40 -6.96 10.75 -6.83
N ALA A 41 -8.13 10.67 -7.47
CA ALA A 41 -8.29 11.10 -8.86
C ALA A 41 -9.37 12.17 -8.95
N HIS A 42 -9.04 13.30 -9.57
CA HIS A 42 -9.96 14.39 -9.80
C HIS A 42 -10.05 14.71 -11.28
N LEU A 43 -11.26 14.84 -11.79
CA LEU A 43 -11.46 15.32 -13.16
C LEU A 43 -10.93 16.76 -13.28
N SER A 44 -10.12 17.01 -14.29
CA SER A 44 -9.51 18.31 -14.52
C SER A 44 -10.40 19.17 -15.40
N ASP A 45 -10.76 20.36 -14.92
CA ASP A 45 -11.50 21.37 -15.70
C ASP A 45 -10.63 22.06 -16.78
N ILE A 46 -9.33 21.78 -16.79
CA ILE A 46 -8.36 22.34 -17.73
C ILE A 46 -7.67 21.23 -18.52
N THR A 47 -7.19 21.58 -19.71
CA THR A 47 -6.24 20.75 -20.45
C THR A 47 -4.83 21.05 -19.92
N PRO A 48 -4.19 20.13 -19.17
CA PRO A 48 -2.83 20.33 -18.69
C PRO A 48 -1.84 20.34 -19.86
N ASN A 49 -0.79 21.15 -19.73
CA ASN A 49 0.28 21.24 -20.75
C ASN A 49 1.16 19.98 -20.78
N ASP A 50 1.24 19.28 -19.65
CA ASP A 50 2.02 18.05 -19.49
C ASP A 50 1.11 16.98 -18.90
N TYR A 51 1.10 15.80 -19.52
CA TYR A 51 0.26 14.69 -19.09
C TYR A 51 0.73 13.36 -19.66
N THR A 52 0.48 12.29 -18.91
CA THR A 52 0.72 10.92 -19.35
C THR A 52 -0.56 10.30 -19.89
N GLY A 53 -0.54 9.87 -21.16
CA GLY A 53 -1.64 9.11 -21.74
C GLY A 53 -1.63 7.68 -21.24
N ILE A 54 -2.76 7.21 -20.71
CA ILE A 54 -2.89 5.86 -20.14
C ILE A 54 -4.02 5.07 -20.79
N SER A 55 -3.79 3.75 -20.92
CA SER A 55 -4.69 2.82 -21.59
C SER A 55 -5.51 1.98 -20.59
N ASP A 56 -6.54 1.28 -21.10
CA ASP A 56 -7.29 0.29 -20.31
C ASP A 56 -6.36 -0.82 -19.77
N GLU A 57 -5.35 -1.23 -20.55
CA GLU A 57 -4.38 -2.25 -20.12
C GLU A 57 -3.50 -1.78 -18.96
N ASP A 58 -3.25 -0.48 -18.86
CA ASP A 58 -2.52 0.09 -17.74
C ASP A 58 -3.41 0.13 -16.49
N LEU A 59 -4.66 0.56 -16.63
CA LEU A 59 -5.62 0.56 -15.53
C LEU A 59 -5.94 -0.84 -15.01
N ASP A 60 -5.93 -1.86 -15.87
CA ASP A 60 -6.14 -3.24 -15.45
C ASP A 60 -4.96 -3.79 -14.62
N LYS A 61 -3.74 -3.23 -14.77
CA LYS A 61 -2.60 -3.52 -13.89
C LYS A 61 -2.65 -2.75 -12.57
N HIS A 62 -3.39 -1.64 -12.54
CA HIS A 62 -3.53 -0.75 -11.39
C HIS A 62 -5.01 -0.56 -10.99
N PRO A 63 -5.68 -1.61 -10.48
CA PRO A 63 -7.13 -1.61 -10.23
C PRO A 63 -7.57 -0.53 -9.24
N LYS A 64 -6.70 -0.13 -8.30
CA LYS A 64 -6.99 0.95 -7.35
C LYS A 64 -6.97 2.34 -7.98
N LEU A 65 -6.10 2.57 -8.95
CA LEU A 65 -6.11 3.80 -9.75
C LEU A 65 -7.39 3.86 -10.60
N LYS A 66 -7.78 2.72 -11.20
CA LYS A 66 -9.06 2.59 -11.92
C LYS A 66 -10.26 2.90 -11.01
N GLU A 67 -10.27 2.35 -9.81
CA GLU A 67 -11.31 2.63 -8.79
C GLU A 67 -11.39 4.13 -8.46
N ALA A 68 -10.24 4.79 -8.29
CA ALA A 68 -10.19 6.23 -8.01
C ALA A 68 -10.73 7.06 -9.18
N LEU A 69 -10.37 6.71 -10.43
CA LEU A 69 -10.86 7.37 -11.64
C LEU A 69 -12.38 7.21 -11.82
N ASP A 70 -12.90 6.00 -11.61
CA ASP A 70 -14.32 5.70 -11.76
C ASP A 70 -15.17 6.43 -10.71
N LYS A 71 -14.65 6.62 -9.50
CA LYS A 71 -15.32 7.35 -8.41
C LYS A 71 -15.05 8.85 -8.42
N THR A 72 -14.00 9.29 -9.11
CA THR A 72 -13.43 10.64 -8.98
C THR A 72 -13.20 11.04 -7.51
N ASP A 73 -12.64 10.11 -6.73
CA ASP A 73 -12.53 10.23 -5.26
C ASP A 73 -11.23 9.60 -4.74
N ILE A 74 -11.03 9.69 -3.43
CA ILE A 74 -9.91 9.11 -2.68
C ILE A 74 -10.15 7.62 -2.45
N VAL A 75 -9.13 6.80 -2.73
CA VAL A 75 -9.12 5.37 -2.50
C VAL A 75 -7.90 5.00 -1.67
N GLU A 76 -8.11 4.20 -0.63
CA GLU A 76 -7.06 3.66 0.23
C GLU A 76 -6.26 2.57 -0.49
N LEU A 77 -4.95 2.56 -0.24
CA LEU A 77 -3.96 1.68 -0.83
C LEU A 77 -3.21 0.91 0.26
N THR A 78 -2.72 -0.26 -0.10
CA THR A 78 -1.59 -0.88 0.60
C THR A 78 -0.26 -0.25 0.17
N GLU A 79 0.78 -0.35 1.01
CA GLU A 79 2.17 0.06 0.69
C GLU A 79 2.63 -0.47 -0.69
N SER A 80 2.30 -1.71 -1.02
CA SER A 80 2.68 -2.32 -2.31
C SER A 80 1.92 -1.75 -3.49
N GLU A 81 0.64 -1.41 -3.32
CA GLU A 81 -0.15 -0.76 -4.37
C GLU A 81 0.31 0.68 -4.59
N TYR A 82 0.60 1.40 -3.50
CA TYR A 82 1.21 2.73 -3.54
C TYR A 82 2.50 2.71 -4.36
N SER A 83 3.44 1.85 -4.00
CA SER A 83 4.75 1.78 -4.68
C SER A 83 4.62 1.48 -6.18
N LYS A 84 3.67 0.63 -6.58
CA LYS A 84 3.44 0.29 -7.99
C LYS A 84 2.82 1.45 -8.76
N ILE A 85 1.88 2.18 -8.15
CA ILE A 85 1.24 3.33 -8.79
C ILE A 85 2.25 4.48 -8.85
N ASP A 86 3.04 4.70 -7.82
CA ASP A 86 4.13 5.68 -7.78
C ASP A 86 5.14 5.43 -8.91
N GLU A 87 5.64 4.20 -9.04
CA GLU A 87 6.56 3.82 -10.14
C GLU A 87 5.92 3.97 -11.54
N PHE A 88 4.62 3.71 -11.66
CA PHE A 88 3.88 3.88 -12.91
C PHE A 88 3.65 5.35 -13.28
N LEU A 89 3.39 6.20 -12.28
CA LEU A 89 3.11 7.61 -12.45
C LEU A 89 4.38 8.48 -12.46
N ALA A 90 5.57 7.88 -12.28
CA ALA A 90 6.87 8.49 -11.99
C ALA A 90 7.36 9.57 -12.99
N GLU A 91 6.64 10.68 -13.03
CA GLU A 91 7.03 11.97 -13.61
C GLU A 91 6.91 13.14 -12.60
N GLY A 92 6.50 12.91 -11.34
CA GLY A 92 6.35 14.01 -10.38
C GLY A 92 6.75 13.66 -8.96
N ASP A 93 7.99 14.00 -8.59
CA ASP A 93 8.36 14.31 -7.20
C ASP A 93 7.26 15.20 -6.58
N ASP A 94 6.60 14.72 -5.53
CA ASP A 94 5.72 15.46 -4.61
C ASP A 94 4.67 16.39 -5.27
N GLY A 95 4.03 15.95 -6.35
CA GLY A 95 3.09 16.76 -7.13
C GLY A 95 1.79 16.07 -7.54
N ILE A 96 0.88 16.83 -8.15
CA ILE A 96 -0.28 16.28 -8.86
C ILE A 96 0.22 15.82 -10.23
N THR A 97 0.12 14.51 -10.50
CA THR A 97 0.40 13.95 -11.82
C THR A 97 -0.84 14.04 -12.68
N TYR A 98 -0.74 14.69 -13.84
CA TYR A 98 -1.84 14.73 -14.78
C TYR A 98 -1.79 13.55 -15.75
N ILE A 99 -2.92 12.88 -15.91
CA ILE A 99 -3.08 11.77 -16.85
C ILE A 99 -4.20 12.08 -17.83
N LYS A 100 -4.11 11.51 -19.02
CA LYS A 100 -5.22 11.47 -19.99
C LYS A 100 -5.72 10.05 -20.12
N TYR A 101 -7.01 9.86 -19.84
CA TYR A 101 -7.69 8.58 -20.03
C TYR A 101 -8.93 8.81 -20.88
N LYS A 102 -8.97 8.13 -22.04
CA LYS A 102 -9.97 8.37 -23.09
C LYS A 102 -9.98 9.85 -23.50
N ASP A 103 -11.12 10.52 -23.36
CA ASP A 103 -11.32 11.91 -23.77
C ASP A 103 -11.08 12.92 -22.63
N ASP A 104 -10.85 12.43 -21.41
CA ASP A 104 -10.81 13.23 -20.20
C ASP A 104 -9.40 13.32 -19.59
N TYR A 105 -9.17 14.39 -18.83
CA TYR A 105 -7.94 14.65 -18.10
C TYR A 105 -8.20 14.53 -16.60
N TYR A 106 -7.29 13.87 -15.88
CA TYR A 106 -7.40 13.68 -14.45
C TYR A 106 -6.13 14.15 -13.75
N GLY A 107 -6.30 14.86 -12.64
CA GLY A 107 -5.24 15.10 -11.68
C GLY A 107 -5.20 13.95 -10.68
N ILE A 108 -4.05 13.29 -10.59
CA ILE A 108 -3.80 12.20 -9.66
C ILE A 108 -2.90 12.69 -8.53
N TRP A 109 -3.30 12.39 -7.31
CA TRP A 109 -2.52 12.68 -6.13
C TRP A 109 -2.29 11.41 -5.32
N LEU A 110 -1.02 11.06 -5.14
CA LEU A 110 -0.59 10.02 -4.22
C LEU A 110 -0.26 10.65 -2.86
N GLN A 111 -0.74 10.02 -1.79
CA GLN A 111 -0.52 10.49 -0.43
C GLN A 111 -0.05 9.35 0.46
N HIS A 112 1.03 9.58 1.19
CA HIS A 112 1.55 8.72 2.25
C HIS A 112 1.52 9.51 3.57
N ILE A 113 0.75 9.01 4.54
CA ILE A 113 0.62 9.62 5.88
C ILE A 113 1.34 8.73 6.88
N VAL A 114 2.49 9.20 7.36
CA VAL A 114 3.25 8.57 8.46
C VAL A 114 2.60 8.95 9.79
N ARG A 115 2.31 7.97 10.65
CA ARG A 115 1.73 8.18 11.99
C ARG A 115 2.72 7.96 13.13
#